data_AF-A0A5B2VKC0-F1
#
_entry.id   AF-A0A5B2VKC0-F1
#
_cell.length_a   1.000
_cell.length_b   1.000
_cell.length_c   1.000
_cell.angle_alpha   90.00
_cell.angle_beta   90.00
_cell.angle_gamma   90.00
#
_symmetry.space_group_name_H-M   'P 1'
#
loop_
_entity.id
_entity.type
_entity.pdbx_description
1 polymer ?
#
loop_
_entity_poly.entity_id
_entity_poly.type
_entity_poly.pdbx_seq_one_letter_code
_entity_poly.pdbx_strand_id
1 'polypeptide(L)'
;MGLDLWHVIPSAKEKEYQEYFTLDELEECPALQERHHHLITEITEVEKVFTIYIFSDELKLAKYGPVGEGREQYTAVLTGLMDQLGEKIAHLETLYCLPVANKSHSVVEVRTPASGEEKLYIQMLSYPISYQTERVLYFKSMGYQRKGMIPAFYEDFINCKNYFKKEDVLKAATYLDLDNKNRPELIKHFPAQFIDNFIEGASIFFASW
;
A
#
# COMPACT_ATOMS: atom_id res chain seq x y z
N MET A 1 15.59 6.59 3.61
CA MET A 1 14.22 6.17 3.97
C MET A 1 13.99 6.60 5.42
N GLY A 2 12.78 6.99 5.81
CA GLY A 2 12.53 7.61 7.11
C GLY A 2 11.77 6.66 8.02
N LEU A 3 12.20 6.53 9.28
CA LEU A 3 11.46 5.80 10.32
C LEU A 3 10.19 6.55 10.72
N ASP A 4 9.08 5.83 10.68
CA ASP A 4 7.77 6.23 11.18
C ASP A 4 7.30 5.21 12.21
N LEU A 5 6.83 5.69 13.37
CA LEU A 5 6.30 4.90 14.47
C LEU A 5 4.82 5.20 14.63
N TRP A 6 4.02 4.16 14.77
CA TRP A 6 2.58 4.23 14.81
C TRP A 6 2.04 3.57 16.07
N HIS A 7 1.09 4.24 16.72
CA HIS A 7 0.22 3.66 17.73
C HIS A 7 -1.21 3.86 17.24
N VAL A 8 -1.92 2.75 17.06
CA VAL A 8 -3.28 2.75 16.53
C VAL A 8 -4.19 1.87 17.38
N ILE A 9 -5.50 2.14 17.31
CA ILE A 9 -6.52 1.29 17.93
C ILE A 9 -7.63 0.98 16.91
N PRO A 10 -8.27 -0.20 16.98
CA PRO A 10 -9.44 -0.53 16.18
C PRO A 10 -10.54 0.50 16.33
N SER A 11 -11.21 0.80 15.23
CA SER A 11 -12.32 1.75 15.16
C SER A 11 -13.33 1.30 14.11
N ALA A 12 -14.56 1.81 14.21
CA ALA A 12 -15.49 1.72 13.10
C ALA A 12 -14.93 2.47 11.89
N LYS A 13 -15.43 2.13 10.69
CA LYS A 13 -15.17 2.92 9.49
C LYS A 13 -15.86 4.27 9.61
N GLU A 14 -15.08 5.33 9.73
CA GLU A 14 -15.57 6.71 9.84
C GLU A 14 -15.39 7.51 8.55
N LYS A 15 -14.43 7.10 7.70
CA LYS A 15 -14.05 7.81 6.47
C LYS A 15 -14.05 6.87 5.28
N GLU A 16 -14.21 7.45 4.09
CA GLU A 16 -14.08 6.71 2.83
C GLU A 16 -12.68 6.10 2.69
N TYR A 17 -11.66 6.91 2.98
CA TYR A 17 -10.26 6.49 3.05
C TYR A 17 -9.83 6.43 4.52
N GLN A 18 -9.78 5.22 5.05
CA GLN A 18 -9.29 4.93 6.38
C GLN A 18 -8.42 3.69 6.31
N GLU A 19 -7.27 3.74 6.97
CA GLU A 19 -6.35 2.62 7.02
C GLU A 19 -6.95 1.46 7.83
N TYR A 20 -6.59 0.25 7.44
CA TYR A 20 -7.08 -0.99 8.03
C TYR A 20 -5.97 -2.03 8.04
N PHE A 21 -6.14 -3.05 8.88
CA PHE A 21 -5.38 -4.30 8.77
C PHE A 21 -6.32 -5.40 8.29
N THR A 22 -5.81 -6.30 7.46
CA THR A 22 -6.44 -7.59 7.20
C THR A 22 -6.43 -8.43 8.49
N LEU A 23 -7.37 -9.37 8.63
CA LEU A 23 -7.34 -10.27 9.78
C LEU A 23 -6.09 -11.17 9.81
N ASP A 24 -5.51 -11.45 8.65
CA ASP A 24 -4.31 -12.26 8.53
C ASP A 24 -3.09 -11.51 9.12
N GLU A 25 -2.97 -10.19 8.89
CA GLU A 25 -1.94 -9.35 9.52
C GLU A 25 -2.06 -9.26 11.06
N LEU A 26 -3.24 -9.63 11.59
CA LEU A 26 -3.54 -9.62 13.02
C LEU A 26 -3.56 -11.03 13.63
N GLU A 27 -3.10 -12.06 12.91
CA GLU A 27 -3.12 -13.46 13.37
C GLU A 27 -2.32 -13.68 14.66
N GLU A 28 -1.26 -12.89 14.88
CA GLU A 28 -0.41 -12.94 16.08
C GLU A 28 -1.15 -12.46 17.35
N CYS A 29 -2.32 -11.82 17.23
CA CYS A 29 -3.14 -11.38 18.36
C CYS A 29 -4.64 -11.73 18.20
N PRO A 30 -5.03 -13.01 18.31
CA PRO A 30 -6.44 -13.43 18.17
C PRO A 30 -7.38 -12.74 19.16
N ALA A 31 -6.90 -12.42 20.36
CA ALA A 31 -7.67 -11.72 21.39
C ALA A 31 -8.13 -10.32 20.94
N LEU A 32 -7.33 -9.62 20.13
CA LEU A 32 -7.71 -8.32 19.55
C LEU A 32 -8.86 -8.50 18.56
N GLN A 33 -8.82 -9.54 17.72
CA GLN A 33 -9.90 -9.86 16.79
C GLN A 33 -11.19 -10.27 17.53
N GLU A 34 -11.09 -11.10 18.55
CA GLU A 34 -12.24 -11.55 19.35
C GLU A 34 -12.92 -10.38 20.07
N ARG A 35 -12.13 -9.51 20.71
CA ARG A 35 -12.63 -8.32 21.42
C ARG A 35 -13.32 -7.34 20.48
N HIS A 36 -12.80 -7.17 19.27
CA HIS A 36 -13.26 -6.18 18.31
C HIS A 36 -14.04 -6.80 17.14
N HIS A 37 -14.58 -8.01 17.31
CA HIS A 37 -15.29 -8.72 16.23
C HIS A 37 -16.46 -7.92 15.63
N HIS A 38 -17.11 -7.09 16.46
CA HIS A 38 -18.21 -6.21 16.06
C HIS A 38 -17.79 -5.03 15.16
N LEU A 39 -16.48 -4.76 15.05
CA LEU A 39 -15.91 -3.74 14.16
C LEU A 39 -15.36 -4.34 12.85
N ILE A 40 -15.27 -5.66 12.74
CA ILE A 40 -14.77 -6.33 11.55
C ILE A 40 -15.73 -6.06 10.39
N THR A 41 -15.19 -5.59 9.28
CA THR A 41 -15.92 -5.26 8.06
C THR A 41 -15.34 -6.04 6.90
N GLU A 42 -16.13 -6.24 5.84
CA GLU A 42 -15.64 -6.78 4.58
C GLU A 42 -15.34 -5.64 3.61
N ILE A 43 -14.18 -5.70 2.96
CA ILE A 43 -13.84 -4.84 1.82
C ILE A 43 -13.69 -5.69 0.58
N THR A 44 -14.00 -5.10 -0.57
CA THR A 44 -13.78 -5.73 -1.86
C THR A 44 -12.74 -4.92 -2.61
N GLU A 45 -11.61 -5.57 -2.90
CA GLU A 45 -10.50 -4.97 -3.63
C GLU A 45 -10.27 -5.68 -4.96
N VAL A 46 -9.65 -4.97 -5.89
CA VAL A 46 -9.31 -5.53 -7.19
C VAL A 46 -8.08 -6.41 -7.03
N GLU A 47 -8.24 -7.71 -7.26
CA GLU A 47 -7.14 -8.68 -7.16
C GLU A 47 -6.37 -8.74 -8.49
N LYS A 48 -7.08 -8.73 -9.63
CA LYS A 48 -6.47 -8.82 -10.96
C LYS A 48 -7.01 -7.75 -11.89
N VAL A 49 -6.10 -7.19 -12.68
CA VAL A 49 -6.39 -6.17 -13.69
C VAL A 49 -5.93 -6.65 -15.04
N PHE A 50 -6.83 -6.64 -16.02
CA PHE A 50 -6.46 -6.76 -17.42
C PHE A 50 -6.00 -5.39 -17.93
N THR A 51 -4.85 -5.31 -18.58
CA THR A 51 -4.29 -4.04 -19.06
C THR A 51 -4.01 -4.07 -20.56
N ILE A 52 -4.57 -3.12 -21.30
CA ILE A 52 -4.20 -2.86 -22.68
C ILE A 52 -3.19 -1.71 -22.71
N TYR A 53 -1.96 -2.01 -23.12
CA TYR A 53 -0.92 -1.01 -23.37
C TYR A 53 -1.01 -0.52 -24.80
N ILE A 54 -1.02 0.80 -24.99
CA ILE A 54 -1.13 1.43 -26.30
C ILE A 54 0.10 2.31 -26.52
N PHE A 55 0.92 1.88 -27.48
CA PHE A 55 2.12 2.60 -27.91
C PHE A 55 1.79 3.46 -29.13
N SER A 56 2.44 4.62 -29.26
CA SER A 56 2.23 5.49 -30.42
C SER A 56 2.68 4.86 -31.74
N ASP A 57 3.68 3.98 -31.70
CA ASP A 57 4.30 3.36 -32.86
C ASP A 57 4.98 2.03 -32.51
N GLU A 58 5.25 1.23 -33.54
CA GLU A 58 5.84 -0.10 -33.42
C GLU A 58 7.31 -0.07 -32.96
N LEU A 59 8.05 1.00 -33.22
CA LEU A 59 9.45 1.11 -32.79
C LEU A 59 9.54 1.24 -31.28
N LYS A 60 8.66 2.04 -30.67
CA LYS A 60 8.54 2.14 -29.22
C LYS A 60 8.05 0.84 -28.59
N LEU A 61 7.12 0.14 -29.23
CA LEU A 61 6.72 -1.20 -28.78
C LEU A 61 7.91 -2.18 -28.84
N ALA A 62 8.67 -2.21 -29.93
CA ALA A 62 9.82 -3.11 -30.06
C ALA A 62 10.91 -2.80 -29.03
N LYS A 63 11.12 -1.51 -28.69
CA LYS A 63 12.15 -1.07 -27.74
C LYS A 63 11.73 -1.20 -26.28
N TYR A 64 10.45 -0.95 -25.96
CA TYR A 64 9.96 -0.79 -24.59
C TYR A 64 8.71 -1.61 -24.27
N GLY A 65 8.31 -2.48 -25.18
CA GLY A 65 7.21 -3.41 -24.98
C GLY A 65 7.40 -4.22 -23.71
N PRO A 66 6.32 -4.74 -23.11
CA PRO A 66 6.43 -5.62 -21.96
C PRO A 66 7.11 -6.93 -22.37
N VAL A 67 8.45 -6.93 -22.41
CA VAL A 67 9.29 -8.12 -22.58
C VAL A 67 9.51 -8.67 -21.17
N GLY A 68 8.74 -9.68 -20.79
CA GLY A 68 8.92 -10.37 -19.51
C GLY A 68 8.04 -11.60 -19.40
N GLU A 69 8.67 -12.76 -19.22
CA GLU A 69 8.01 -14.02 -18.85
C GLU A 69 7.11 -13.78 -17.62
N GLY A 70 5.82 -14.13 -17.76
CA GLY A 70 4.83 -14.05 -16.67
C GLY A 70 3.78 -12.94 -16.76
N ARG A 71 3.84 -12.03 -17.74
CA ARG A 71 2.83 -10.95 -17.92
C ARG A 71 1.71 -11.26 -18.92
N GLU A 72 1.74 -12.43 -19.55
CA GLU A 72 0.94 -12.69 -20.76
C GLU A 72 -0.56 -12.91 -20.51
N GLN A 73 -0.97 -13.35 -19.31
CA GLN A 73 -2.35 -13.79 -19.14
C GLN A 73 -3.39 -12.66 -19.10
N TYR A 74 -3.00 -11.46 -18.63
CA TYR A 74 -3.92 -10.34 -18.42
C TYR A 74 -3.43 -9.04 -19.07
N THR A 75 -2.68 -9.15 -20.17
CA THR A 75 -2.23 -7.98 -20.90
C THR A 75 -2.48 -8.13 -22.39
N ALA A 76 -2.76 -7.01 -23.04
CA ALA A 76 -2.74 -6.89 -24.49
C ALA A 76 -1.95 -5.65 -24.88
N VAL A 77 -1.41 -5.65 -26.09
CA VAL A 77 -0.63 -4.53 -26.59
C VAL A 77 -1.13 -4.12 -27.97
N LEU A 78 -1.32 -2.82 -28.14
CA LEU A 78 -1.72 -2.20 -29.40
C LEU A 78 -0.73 -1.09 -29.77
N THR A 79 -0.63 -0.82 -31.06
CA THR A 79 0.14 0.29 -31.63
C THR A 79 -0.78 1.18 -32.44
N GLY A 80 -0.63 2.50 -32.28
CA GLY A 80 -1.38 3.51 -33.02
C GLY A 80 -1.97 4.61 -32.13
N LEU A 81 -2.78 5.47 -32.74
CA LEU A 81 -3.49 6.54 -32.05
C LEU A 81 -4.79 6.01 -31.43
N MET A 82 -5.08 6.37 -30.18
CA MET A 82 -6.24 5.89 -29.41
C MET A 82 -7.55 6.01 -30.20
N ASP A 83 -7.79 7.15 -30.86
CA ASP A 83 -9.02 7.42 -31.63
C ASP A 83 -9.21 6.48 -32.83
N GLN A 84 -8.16 5.80 -33.27
CA GLN A 84 -8.17 4.86 -34.40
C GLN A 84 -8.26 3.39 -33.94
N LEU A 85 -8.12 3.14 -32.64
CA LEU A 85 -8.05 1.80 -32.08
C LEU A 85 -9.39 1.29 -31.54
N GLY A 86 -10.48 2.07 -31.68
CA GLY A 86 -11.80 1.74 -31.12
C GLY A 86 -12.27 0.32 -31.44
N GLU A 87 -12.21 -0.10 -32.72
CA GLU A 87 -12.62 -1.45 -33.13
C GLU A 87 -11.73 -2.55 -32.55
N LYS A 88 -10.41 -2.33 -32.50
CA LYS A 88 -9.46 -3.30 -31.92
C LYS A 88 -9.66 -3.43 -30.41
N ILE A 89 -9.89 -2.32 -29.72
CA ILE A 89 -10.18 -2.31 -28.28
C ILE A 89 -11.50 -3.04 -28.02
N ALA A 90 -12.56 -2.73 -28.76
CA ALA A 90 -13.85 -3.40 -28.62
C ALA A 90 -13.76 -4.91 -28.90
N HIS A 91 -12.93 -5.31 -29.86
CA HIS A 91 -12.65 -6.73 -30.13
C HIS A 91 -11.98 -7.40 -28.93
N LEU A 92 -10.97 -6.78 -28.31
CA LEU A 92 -10.32 -7.29 -27.09
C LEU A 92 -11.29 -7.32 -25.89
N GLU A 93 -12.08 -6.26 -25.70
CA GLU A 93 -13.11 -6.19 -24.65
C GLU A 93 -14.10 -7.37 -24.79
N THR A 94 -14.50 -7.70 -26.02
CA THR A 94 -15.37 -8.85 -26.29
C THR A 94 -14.66 -10.19 -26.08
N LEU A 95 -13.45 -10.34 -26.64
CA LEU A 95 -12.68 -11.59 -26.60
C LEU A 95 -12.38 -12.04 -25.17
N TYR A 96 -12.02 -11.09 -24.29
CA TYR A 96 -11.67 -11.35 -22.90
C TYR A 96 -12.81 -11.09 -21.92
N CYS A 97 -14.03 -10.82 -22.40
CA CYS A 97 -15.20 -10.50 -21.58
C CYS A 97 -14.93 -9.37 -20.56
N LEU A 98 -14.24 -8.31 -20.98
CA LEU A 98 -13.79 -7.25 -20.08
C LEU A 98 -14.95 -6.35 -19.62
N PRO A 99 -15.01 -5.96 -18.33
CA PRO A 99 -16.07 -5.12 -17.80
C PRO A 99 -15.90 -3.65 -18.20
N VAL A 100 -16.42 -3.29 -19.37
CA VAL A 100 -16.29 -1.94 -19.96
C VAL A 100 -16.78 -0.82 -19.03
N ALA A 101 -17.80 -1.10 -18.19
CA ALA A 101 -18.34 -0.14 -17.23
C ALA A 101 -17.33 0.31 -16.16
N ASN A 102 -16.32 -0.52 -15.87
CA ASN A 102 -15.29 -0.28 -14.85
C ASN A 102 -13.93 0.05 -15.47
N LYS A 103 -13.89 0.35 -16.78
CA LYS A 103 -12.67 0.71 -17.50
C LYS A 103 -12.11 2.02 -16.95
N SER A 104 -10.81 2.04 -16.67
CA SER A 104 -10.05 3.27 -16.42
C SER A 104 -9.02 3.52 -17.52
N HIS A 105 -8.72 4.80 -17.76
CA HIS A 105 -7.72 5.25 -18.72
C HIS A 105 -6.68 6.11 -18.01
N SER A 106 -5.41 5.79 -18.22
CA SER A 106 -4.29 6.57 -17.70
C SER A 106 -3.18 6.70 -18.75
N VAL A 107 -2.32 7.71 -18.57
CA VAL A 107 -1.11 7.90 -19.37
C VAL A 107 0.07 7.83 -18.42
N VAL A 108 1.02 6.94 -18.71
CA VAL A 108 2.20 6.72 -17.88
C VAL A 108 3.43 7.21 -18.63
N GLU A 109 4.20 8.09 -17.97
CA GLU A 109 5.55 8.47 -18.40
C GLU A 109 6.53 7.38 -17.95
N VAL A 110 7.13 6.67 -18.91
CA VAL A 110 8.17 5.68 -18.63
C VAL A 110 9.52 6.38 -18.62
N ARG A 111 10.19 6.36 -17.47
CA ARG A 111 11.55 6.90 -17.34
C ARG A 111 12.51 6.00 -18.12
N THR A 112 13.15 6.56 -19.13
CA THR A 112 14.20 5.88 -19.90
C THR A 112 15.52 5.92 -19.11
N PRO A 113 16.35 4.84 -19.14
CA PRO A 113 17.59 4.78 -18.36
C PRO A 113 18.68 5.76 -18.80
N ALA A 114 18.61 6.28 -20.01
CA ALA A 114 19.67 7.11 -20.60
C ALA A 114 19.29 8.60 -20.60
N SER A 115 20.18 9.43 -20.06
CA SER A 115 20.06 10.89 -20.10
C SER A 115 20.04 11.39 -21.55
N GLY A 116 18.91 11.95 -21.98
CA GLY A 116 18.76 12.57 -23.30
C GLY A 116 17.83 11.85 -24.27
N GLU A 117 17.27 10.68 -23.90
CA GLU A 117 16.22 10.07 -24.70
C GLU A 117 14.88 10.80 -24.57
N GLU A 118 14.10 10.80 -25.64
CA GLU A 118 12.75 11.36 -25.66
C GLU A 118 11.87 10.66 -24.60
N LYS A 119 11.06 11.45 -23.88
CA LYS A 119 10.11 10.91 -22.90
C LYS A 119 9.13 9.97 -23.59
N LEU A 120 9.03 8.74 -23.08
CA LEU A 120 8.06 7.77 -23.54
C LEU A 120 6.76 7.92 -22.75
N TYR A 121 5.66 8.16 -23.45
CA TYR A 121 4.32 8.10 -22.88
C TYR A 121 3.58 6.89 -23.43
N ILE A 122 3.03 6.07 -22.53
CA ILE A 122 2.22 4.90 -22.87
C ILE A 122 0.81 5.16 -22.36
N GLN A 123 -0.19 4.94 -23.22
CA GLN A 123 -1.58 4.96 -22.79
C GLN A 123 -1.96 3.56 -22.26
N MET A 124 -2.71 3.52 -21.16
CA MET A 124 -3.11 2.29 -20.51
C MET A 124 -4.63 2.28 -20.30
N LEU A 125 -5.28 1.23 -20.78
CA LEU A 125 -6.66 0.90 -20.43
C LEU A 125 -6.64 -0.26 -19.44
N SER A 126 -7.21 -0.05 -18.26
CA SER A 126 -7.22 -1.04 -17.19
C SER A 126 -8.65 -1.48 -16.89
N TYR A 127 -8.82 -2.80 -16.73
CA TYR A 127 -10.11 -3.44 -16.47
C TYR A 127 -9.97 -4.36 -15.25
N PRO A 128 -10.68 -4.11 -14.15
CA PRO A 128 -10.69 -5.04 -13.03
C PRO A 128 -11.40 -6.34 -13.45
N ILE A 129 -10.70 -7.47 -13.44
CA ILE A 129 -11.22 -8.76 -13.94
C ILE A 129 -11.46 -9.78 -12.83
N SER A 130 -10.87 -9.58 -11.66
CA SER A 130 -11.25 -10.29 -10.45
C SER A 130 -11.18 -9.37 -9.25
N TYR A 131 -11.98 -9.73 -8.25
CA TYR A 131 -12.07 -9.04 -6.99
C TYR A 131 -11.87 -10.05 -5.89
N GLN A 132 -11.15 -9.65 -4.85
CA GLN A 132 -11.05 -10.39 -3.61
C GLN A 132 -11.83 -9.65 -2.53
N THR A 133 -12.55 -10.42 -1.72
CA THR A 133 -13.22 -9.87 -0.53
C THR A 133 -12.42 -10.29 0.69
N GLU A 134 -12.01 -9.32 1.48
CA GLU A 134 -11.19 -9.53 2.66
C GLU A 134 -11.89 -8.97 3.89
N ARG A 135 -11.70 -9.66 5.02
CA ARG A 135 -12.15 -9.18 6.32
C ARG A 135 -11.06 -8.31 6.91
N VAL A 136 -11.44 -7.12 7.32
CA VAL A 136 -10.51 -6.11 7.80
C VAL A 136 -10.99 -5.46 9.09
N LEU A 137 -10.05 -4.84 9.79
CA LEU A 137 -10.27 -4.04 10.97
C LEU A 137 -9.70 -2.64 10.72
N TYR A 138 -10.58 -1.66 10.58
CA TYR A 138 -10.17 -0.26 10.47
C TYR A 138 -9.55 0.23 11.77
N PHE A 139 -8.65 1.19 11.68
CA PHE A 139 -8.02 1.77 12.84
C PHE A 139 -7.99 3.30 12.79
N LYS A 140 -7.76 3.90 13.95
CA LYS A 140 -7.44 5.31 14.08
C LYS A 140 -6.09 5.48 14.76
N SER A 141 -5.35 6.48 14.32
CA SER A 141 -4.08 6.84 14.94
C SER A 141 -4.33 7.46 16.31
N MET A 142 -3.67 6.89 17.31
CA MET A 142 -3.59 7.39 18.69
C MET A 142 -2.24 8.05 18.97
N GLY A 143 -1.22 7.73 18.18
CA GLY A 143 0.12 8.30 18.26
C GLY A 143 0.90 8.09 16.96
N TYR A 144 1.73 9.08 16.62
CA TYR A 144 2.61 9.03 15.46
C TYR A 144 3.92 9.75 15.75
N GLN A 145 5.05 9.14 15.44
CA GLN A 145 6.36 9.77 15.59
C GLN A 145 7.28 9.41 14.43
N ARG A 146 7.81 10.46 13.79
CA ARG A 146 8.84 10.32 12.76
C ARG A 146 10.23 10.50 13.34
N LYS A 147 11.13 9.55 13.08
CA LYS A 147 12.51 9.50 13.59
C LYS A 147 12.56 9.51 15.12
N GLY A 148 13.74 9.79 15.68
CA GLY A 148 13.96 9.89 17.12
C GLY A 148 14.36 8.58 17.78
N MET A 149 14.76 7.58 16.99
CA MET A 149 15.34 6.33 17.47
C MET A 149 16.80 6.20 17.04
N ILE A 150 17.63 5.60 17.91
CA ILE A 150 19.03 5.27 17.62
C ILE A 150 19.13 4.06 16.66
N PRO A 151 20.28 3.85 15.98
CA PRO A 151 20.43 2.75 15.00
C PRO A 151 20.14 1.34 15.53
N ALA A 152 20.38 1.07 16.81
CA ALA A 152 20.10 -0.24 17.40
C ALA A 152 18.61 -0.62 17.37
N PHE A 153 17.70 0.35 17.23
CA PHE A 153 16.27 0.07 17.05
C PHE A 153 16.00 -0.84 15.85
N TYR A 154 16.71 -0.63 14.74
CA TYR A 154 16.49 -1.35 13.47
C TYR A 154 16.97 -2.80 13.52
N GLU A 155 17.81 -3.15 14.51
CA GLU A 155 18.26 -4.52 14.75
C GLU A 155 17.23 -5.31 15.57
N ASP A 156 16.49 -4.60 16.43
CA ASP A 156 15.59 -5.17 17.42
C ASP A 156 14.12 -5.15 17.03
N PHE A 157 13.75 -4.29 16.08
CA PHE A 157 12.40 -4.16 15.54
C PHE A 157 12.40 -4.52 14.05
N ILE A 158 11.39 -5.27 13.65
CA ILE A 158 11.14 -5.65 12.25
C ILE A 158 10.26 -4.61 11.57
N ASN A 159 10.63 -4.23 10.35
CA ASN A 159 9.87 -3.31 9.52
C ASN A 159 8.45 -3.84 9.27
N CYS A 160 7.45 -3.01 9.51
CA CYS A 160 6.02 -3.31 9.38
C CYS A 160 5.49 -4.47 10.25
N LYS A 161 6.24 -4.91 11.27
CA LYS A 161 5.71 -5.90 12.24
C LYS A 161 4.80 -5.22 13.27
N ASN A 162 3.68 -5.87 13.55
CA ASN A 162 2.73 -5.47 14.59
C ASN A 162 3.17 -5.97 15.98
N TYR A 163 3.17 -5.09 16.98
CA TYR A 163 3.46 -5.39 18.38
C TYR A 163 2.24 -5.04 19.24
N PHE A 164 1.80 -6.00 20.05
CA PHE A 164 0.53 -5.93 20.77
C PHE A 164 0.68 -5.79 22.28
N LYS A 165 1.91 -5.89 22.79
CA LYS A 165 2.21 -5.86 24.22
C LYS A 165 2.85 -4.55 24.62
N LYS A 166 2.55 -4.11 25.84
CA LYS A 166 3.11 -2.89 26.40
C LYS A 166 4.63 -3.01 26.61
N GLU A 167 5.12 -4.22 26.88
CA GLU A 167 6.55 -4.50 27.02
C GLU A 167 7.36 -4.14 25.76
N ASP A 168 6.82 -4.36 24.57
CA ASP A 168 7.46 -4.02 23.29
C ASP A 168 7.57 -2.49 23.13
N VAL A 169 6.55 -1.76 23.56
CA VAL A 169 6.55 -0.28 23.50
C VAL A 169 7.51 0.31 24.52
N LEU A 170 7.58 -0.27 25.72
CA LEU A 170 8.57 0.10 26.73
C LEU A 170 10.00 -0.20 26.25
N LYS A 171 10.21 -1.32 25.55
CA LYS A 171 11.47 -1.65 24.88
C LYS A 171 11.78 -0.63 23.79
N ALA A 172 10.82 -0.24 22.95
CA ALA A 172 11.01 0.80 21.94
C ALA A 172 11.46 2.13 22.57
N ALA A 173 10.93 2.49 23.74
CA ALA A 173 11.30 3.71 24.45
C ALA A 173 12.78 3.74 24.85
N THR A 174 13.43 2.58 25.07
CA THR A 174 14.86 2.53 25.41
C THR A 174 15.76 2.89 24.22
N TYR A 175 15.20 2.93 23.01
CA TYR A 175 15.90 3.30 21.79
C TYR A 175 15.76 4.78 21.42
N LEU A 176 15.07 5.60 22.24
CA LEU A 176 14.94 7.03 21.97
C LEU A 176 16.32 7.70 21.91
N ASP A 177 16.53 8.50 20.87
CA ASP A 177 17.74 9.30 20.69
C ASP A 177 17.71 10.51 21.63
N LEU A 178 18.25 10.30 22.84
CA LEU A 178 18.26 11.31 23.90
C LEU A 178 19.15 12.52 23.58
N ASP A 179 20.10 12.35 22.67
CA ASP A 179 21.03 13.39 22.23
C ASP A 179 20.53 14.15 20.99
N ASN A 180 19.28 13.93 20.58
CA ASN A 180 18.69 14.56 19.41
C ASN A 180 18.45 16.07 19.62
N LYS A 181 19.50 16.86 19.44
CA LYS A 181 19.46 18.33 19.59
C LYS A 181 18.51 19.01 18.60
N ASN A 182 18.24 18.37 17.47
CA ASN A 182 17.36 18.93 16.44
C ASN A 182 15.87 18.77 16.80
N ARG A 183 15.53 17.72 17.55
CA ARG A 183 14.15 17.37 17.89
C ARG A 183 13.98 16.83 19.32
N PRO A 184 14.33 17.62 20.35
CA PRO A 184 14.25 17.18 21.75
C PRO A 184 12.80 16.92 22.21
N GLU A 185 11.80 17.44 21.50
CA GLU A 185 10.39 17.20 21.79
C GLU A 185 9.99 15.73 21.67
N LEU A 186 10.69 14.95 20.85
CA LEU A 186 10.38 13.53 20.60
C LEU A 186 10.50 12.68 21.87
N ILE A 187 11.43 13.03 22.76
CA ILE A 187 11.66 12.32 24.03
C ILE A 187 10.45 12.45 24.96
N LYS A 188 9.84 13.65 25.03
CA LYS A 188 8.64 13.90 25.85
C LYS A 188 7.37 13.42 25.17
N HIS A 189 7.36 13.45 23.85
CA HIS A 189 6.23 13.04 23.02
C HIS A 189 6.00 11.52 23.08
N PHE A 190 7.07 10.72 23.10
CA PHE A 190 6.95 9.27 23.03
C PHE A 190 6.15 8.65 24.19
N PRO A 191 6.40 8.98 25.48
CA PRO A 191 5.59 8.44 26.58
C PRO A 191 4.10 8.77 26.45
N ALA A 192 3.77 10.03 26.15
CA ALA A 192 2.39 10.48 26.06
C ALA A 192 1.63 9.81 24.91
N GLN A 193 2.27 9.61 23.76
CA GLN A 193 1.60 9.04 22.59
C GLN A 193 1.61 7.52 22.56
N PHE A 194 2.66 6.87 23.09
CA PHE A 194 2.88 5.44 22.91
C PHE A 194 2.82 4.65 24.21
N ILE A 195 3.12 5.21 25.39
CA ILE A 195 3.17 4.43 26.64
C ILE A 195 1.89 4.63 27.47
N ASP A 196 1.50 5.88 27.69
CA ASP A 196 0.43 6.23 28.62
C ASP A 196 -0.94 5.77 28.10
N ASN A 197 -1.13 5.85 26.78
CA ASN A 197 -2.38 5.52 26.10
C ASN A 197 -2.42 4.10 25.51
N PHE A 198 -1.37 3.29 25.71
CA PHE A 198 -1.33 1.93 25.16
C PHE A 198 -2.10 0.95 26.04
N ILE A 199 -3.09 0.30 25.44
CA ILE A 199 -4.00 -0.63 26.08
C ILE A 199 -3.76 -2.01 25.49
N GLU A 200 -3.22 -2.94 26.27
CA GLU A 200 -2.98 -4.30 25.79
C GLU A 200 -4.28 -4.97 25.30
N GLY A 201 -4.17 -5.67 24.17
CA GLY A 201 -5.30 -6.30 23.50
C GLY A 201 -6.29 -5.31 22.83
N ALA A 202 -5.93 -4.03 22.70
CA ALA A 202 -6.68 -3.03 21.95
C ALA A 202 -5.79 -2.09 21.14
N SER A 203 -4.56 -1.84 21.60
CA SER A 203 -3.56 -1.03 20.90
C SER A 203 -2.64 -1.90 20.05
N ILE A 204 -2.23 -1.33 18.92
CA ILE A 204 -1.22 -1.89 18.03
C ILE A 204 -0.11 -0.86 17.91
N PHE A 205 1.13 -1.27 18.17
CA PHE A 205 2.34 -0.50 17.91
C PHE A 205 3.07 -1.13 16.72
N PHE A 206 3.51 -0.32 15.76
CA PHE A 206 4.36 -0.81 14.68
C PHE A 206 5.23 0.32 14.14
N ALA A 207 6.22 -0.07 13.36
CA ALA A 207 7.19 0.86 12.80
C ALA A 207 7.44 0.54 11.31
N SER A 208 7.66 1.57 10.51
CA SER A 208 7.89 1.46 9.06
C SER A 208 9.08 2.31 8.62
N TRP A 209 9.98 1.78 7.77
CA TRP A 209 11.13 2.50 7.21
C TRP A 209 11.63 1.94 5.88
#